data_AF-A0A852CVY9-F1
#
_entry.id   AF-A0A852CVY9-F1
#
_cell.length_a   1.000
_cell.length_b   1.000
_cell.length_c   1.000
_cell.angle_alpha   90.00
_cell.angle_beta   90.00
_cell.angle_gamma   90.00
#
_symmetry.space_group_name_H-M   'P 1'
#
loop_
_entity.id
_entity.type
_entity.pdbx_description
1 polymer ?
#
loop_
_entity_poly.entity_id
_entity_poly.type
_entity_poly.pdbx_seq_one_letter_code
_entity_poly.pdbx_strand_id
1 'polypeptide(L)'
;QSGARINISEGNCPERIITLAGPTNAIFKAFAMIIDKLEEDISSSMTNSTAASRPPVTLRLVVPASQCGSLIGKGGCKIKEIRESTGAQVQVAGDMLPNSTERAITIAGIPQSIIECVKQICVVMLE
;
A
#
# COMPACT_ATOMS: atom_id res chain seq x y z
N GLN A 1 1.42 -18.87 9.20
CA GLN A 1 0.18 -18.15 9.54
C GLN A 1 0.54 -16.82 10.22
N SER A 2 -0.02 -15.69 9.75
CA SER A 2 0.23 -14.34 10.30
C SER A 2 -0.51 -14.08 11.62
N GLY A 3 -1.57 -14.83 11.92
CA GLY A 3 -2.44 -14.58 13.08
C GLY A 3 -3.36 -13.35 12.91
N ALA A 4 -3.31 -12.67 11.76
CA ALA A 4 -4.21 -11.59 11.42
C ALA A 4 -5.48 -12.15 10.79
N ARG A 5 -6.63 -11.51 11.04
CA ARG A 5 -7.86 -11.74 10.30
C ARG A 5 -7.73 -11.03 8.96
N ILE A 6 -7.81 -11.79 7.87
CA ILE A 6 -7.74 -11.29 6.50
C ILE A 6 -9.14 -11.45 5.92
N ASN A 7 -9.79 -10.34 5.57
CA ASN A 7 -11.04 -10.32 4.82
C ASN A 7 -10.72 -9.83 3.40
N ILE A 8 -11.26 -10.51 2.39
CA ILE A 8 -11.11 -10.14 0.99
C ILE A 8 -12.51 -9.80 0.51
N SER A 9 -12.73 -8.56 0.09
CA SER A 9 -14.04 -8.15 -0.42
C SER A 9 -14.39 -8.93 -1.70
N GLU A 10 -15.54 -9.60 -1.71
CA GLU A 10 -16.04 -10.43 -2.82
C GLU A 10 -16.94 -9.67 -3.81
N GLY A 11 -16.74 -8.36 -3.97
CA GLY A 11 -17.54 -7.55 -4.90
C GLY A 11 -17.17 -7.79 -6.38
N ASN A 12 -18.13 -7.55 -7.28
CA ASN A 12 -17.96 -7.57 -8.75
C ASN A 12 -17.13 -6.37 -9.27
N CYS A 13 -16.08 -6.00 -8.54
CA CYS A 13 -15.13 -4.95 -8.91
C CYS A 13 -13.83 -5.63 -9.36
N PRO A 14 -13.17 -5.15 -10.42
CA PRO A 14 -11.89 -5.70 -10.87
C PRO A 14 -10.79 -5.59 -9.79
N GLU A 15 -10.94 -4.64 -8.86
CA GLU A 15 -10.05 -4.45 -7.73
C GLU A 15 -10.64 -5.08 -6.46
N ARG A 16 -9.92 -6.04 -5.86
CA ARG A 16 -10.28 -6.63 -4.56
C ARG A 16 -9.64 -5.83 -3.42
N ILE A 17 -10.44 -5.48 -2.41
CA ILE A 17 -9.98 -4.83 -1.19
C ILE A 17 -9.63 -5.91 -0.17
N ILE A 18 -8.40 -5.84 0.35
CA ILE A 18 -7.94 -6.73 1.41
C ILE A 18 -7.99 -5.94 2.72
N THR A 19 -8.78 -6.41 3.68
CA THR A 19 -8.89 -5.84 5.01
C THR A 19 -8.13 -6.73 6.00
N LEU A 20 -7.07 -6.19 6.61
CA LEU A 20 -6.28 -6.86 7.64
C LEU A 20 -6.68 -6.32 9.02
N ALA A 21 -7.10 -7.20 9.92
CA ALA A 21 -7.47 -6.85 11.29
C ALA A 21 -6.72 -7.74 12.30
N GLY A 22 -6.09 -7.12 13.29
CA GLY A 22 -5.34 -7.84 14.31
C GLY A 22 -4.30 -6.96 15.02
N PRO A 23 -3.45 -7.56 15.88
CA PRO A 23 -2.35 -6.83 16.49
C PRO A 23 -1.31 -6.44 15.44
N THR A 24 -0.57 -5.36 15.71
CA THR A 24 0.37 -4.74 14.76
C THR A 24 1.38 -5.75 14.19
N ASN A 25 1.91 -6.65 15.03
CA ASN A 25 2.85 -7.70 14.61
C ASN A 25 2.24 -8.66 13.57
N ALA A 26 0.96 -9.01 13.72
CA ALA A 26 0.26 -9.88 12.80
C ALA A 26 -0.03 -9.18 11.47
N ILE A 27 -0.40 -7.90 11.51
CA ILE A 27 -0.63 -7.07 10.31
C ILE A 27 0.67 -6.90 9.53
N PHE A 28 1.79 -6.56 10.18
CA PHE A 28 3.09 -6.44 9.53
C PHE A 28 3.52 -7.75 8.86
N LYS A 29 3.35 -8.88 9.55
CA LYS A 29 3.68 -10.19 8.99
C LYS A 29 2.78 -10.56 7.81
N ALA A 30 1.48 -10.24 7.88
CA ALA A 30 0.55 -10.43 6.77
C ALA A 30 0.94 -9.56 5.56
N PHE A 31 1.25 -8.29 5.78
CA PHE A 31 1.68 -7.37 4.72
C PHE A 31 2.95 -7.85 4.02
N ALA A 32 3.98 -8.24 4.78
CA ALA A 32 5.23 -8.74 4.21
C ALA A 32 4.99 -10.00 3.35
N MET A 33 4.17 -10.94 3.83
CA MET A 33 3.81 -12.12 3.03
C MET A 33 3.00 -11.75 1.78
N ILE A 34 2.10 -10.76 1.84
CA ILE A 34 1.32 -10.33 0.67
C ILE A 34 2.23 -9.72 -0.39
N ILE A 35 3.17 -8.85 0.01
CA ILE A 35 4.12 -8.21 -0.92
C ILE A 35 5.01 -9.25 -1.60
N ASP A 36 5.57 -10.16 -0.80
CA ASP A 36 6.43 -11.24 -1.29
C ASP A 36 5.68 -12.15 -2.28
N LYS A 37 4.44 -12.54 -1.92
CA LYS A 37 3.57 -13.33 -2.79
C LYS A 37 3.15 -12.59 -4.05
N LEU A 38 2.93 -11.27 -3.95
CA LEU A 38 2.57 -10.42 -5.08
C LEU A 38 3.72 -10.31 -6.08
N GLU A 39 4.97 -10.21 -5.60
CA GLU A 39 6.14 -10.25 -6.49
C GLU A 39 6.25 -11.60 -7.20
N GLU A 40 6.06 -12.69 -6.46
CA GLU A 40 6.11 -14.06 -6.99
C GLU A 40 5.03 -14.29 -8.06
N ASP A 41 3.82 -13.78 -7.85
CA ASP A 41 2.68 -13.88 -8.79
C ASP A 41 2.90 -13.03 -10.05
N ILE A 42 3.41 -11.80 -9.90
CA ILE A 42 3.79 -10.94 -11.03
C ILE A 42 4.91 -11.59 -11.86
N SER A 43 5.89 -12.22 -11.20
CA SER A 43 6.96 -12.94 -11.89
C SER A 43 6.46 -14.22 -12.56
N SER A 44 5.48 -14.92 -11.97
CA SER A 44 4.93 -16.17 -12.49
C SER A 44 3.95 -15.95 -13.65
N SER A 45 3.19 -14.84 -13.62
CA SER A 45 2.26 -14.46 -14.68
C SER A 45 2.95 -13.92 -15.93
N MET A 46 4.23 -13.54 -15.84
CA MET A 46 5.02 -12.95 -16.93
C MET A 46 5.90 -13.99 -17.65
N THR A 47 5.34 -15.11 -18.08
CA THR A 47 6.03 -16.13 -18.89
C THR A 47 6.04 -15.82 -20.41
N ASN A 48 5.47 -14.71 -20.89
CA ASN A 48 5.21 -14.57 -22.33
C ASN A 48 5.42 -13.20 -23.00
N SER A 49 6.23 -12.29 -22.45
CA SER A 49 6.63 -11.10 -23.23
C SER A 49 8.09 -10.73 -23.01
N THR A 50 8.81 -10.78 -24.13
CA THR A 50 10.21 -10.44 -24.31
C THR A 50 10.54 -9.02 -23.84
N ALA A 51 11.62 -8.91 -23.08
CA ALA A 51 12.44 -7.72 -22.85
C ALA A 51 11.82 -6.54 -22.05
N ALA A 52 12.44 -6.30 -20.89
CA ALA A 52 12.83 -4.99 -20.36
C ALA A 52 11.82 -4.10 -19.59
N SER A 53 10.83 -4.66 -18.90
CA SER A 53 10.22 -3.94 -17.76
C SER A 53 9.61 -4.93 -16.78
N ARG A 54 10.32 -5.24 -15.70
CA ARG A 54 9.74 -5.85 -14.50
C ARG A 54 8.73 -4.82 -13.98
N PRO A 55 7.41 -5.04 -14.11
CA PRO A 55 6.46 -4.00 -13.76
C PRO A 55 6.60 -3.70 -12.26
N PRO A 56 6.67 -2.43 -11.85
CA PRO A 56 6.76 -2.08 -10.45
C PRO A 56 5.54 -2.63 -9.73
N VAL A 57 5.75 -3.17 -8.53
CA VAL A 57 4.65 -3.61 -7.67
C VAL A 57 3.86 -2.37 -7.30
N THR A 58 2.54 -2.40 -7.51
CA THR A 58 1.65 -1.30 -7.14
C THR A 58 0.77 -1.73 -5.98
N LEU A 59 0.71 -0.89 -4.96
CA LEU A 59 -0.08 -1.11 -3.76
C LEU A 59 -0.95 0.10 -3.49
N ARG A 60 -2.26 -0.14 -3.33
CA ARG A 60 -3.23 0.92 -3.06
C ARG A 60 -3.72 0.80 -1.63
N LEU A 61 -3.41 1.79 -0.80
CA LEU A 61 -3.93 1.94 0.56
C LEU A 61 -5.13 2.85 0.55
N VAL A 62 -6.14 2.51 1.35
CA VAL A 62 -7.27 3.40 1.61
C VAL A 62 -7.13 3.92 3.03
N VAL A 63 -7.09 5.23 3.18
CA VAL A 63 -6.94 5.89 4.48
C VAL A 63 -7.99 6.99 4.65
N PRO A 64 -8.55 7.18 5.85
CA PRO A 64 -9.46 8.29 6.10
C PRO A 64 -8.73 9.63 5.96
N ALA A 65 -9.44 10.66 5.47
CA ALA A 65 -8.90 11.99 5.21
C ALA A 65 -8.27 12.64 6.45
N SER A 66 -8.82 12.35 7.64
CA SER A 66 -8.27 12.81 8.92
C SER A 66 -6.83 12.34 9.13
N GLN A 67 -6.55 11.05 8.88
CA GLN A 67 -5.20 10.48 8.99
C GLN A 67 -4.33 10.83 7.79
N CYS A 68 -4.93 10.98 6.61
CA CYS A 68 -4.22 11.42 5.41
C CYS A 68 -3.60 12.81 5.59
N GLY A 69 -4.30 13.74 6.26
CA GLY A 69 -3.75 15.06 6.57
C GLY A 69 -2.47 15.00 7.43
N SER A 70 -2.46 14.13 8.45
CA SER A 70 -1.28 13.89 9.29
C SER A 70 -0.14 13.25 8.48
N LEU A 71 -0.47 12.29 7.61
CA LEU A 71 0.47 11.61 6.73
C LEU A 71 1.14 12.56 5.72
N ILE A 72 0.39 13.52 5.18
CA ILE A 72 0.92 14.55 4.27
C ILE A 72 1.84 15.50 5.06
N GLY A 73 1.44 15.86 6.28
CA GLY A 73 2.13 16.85 7.11
C GLY A 73 1.91 18.29 6.64
N LYS A 74 2.38 19.26 7.43
CA LYS A 74 2.25 20.69 7.09
C LYS A 74 3.01 21.00 5.80
N GLY A 75 2.29 21.40 4.76
CA GLY A 75 2.87 21.71 3.44
C GLY A 75 3.39 20.50 2.67
N GLY A 76 2.97 19.28 3.01
CA GLY A 76 3.44 18.07 2.34
C GLY A 76 4.84 17.60 2.72
N CYS A 77 5.41 18.12 3.82
CA CYS A 77 6.77 17.77 4.23
C CYS A 77 6.92 16.28 4.58
N LYS A 78 5.96 15.70 5.31
CA LYS A 78 6.05 14.32 5.82
C LYS A 78 5.94 13.31 4.69
N ILE A 79 4.96 13.45 3.80
CA ILE A 79 4.85 12.57 2.62
C ILE A 79 6.03 12.72 1.67
N LYS A 80 6.60 13.93 1.54
CA LYS A 80 7.80 14.18 0.75
C LYS A 80 9.02 13.48 1.35
N GLU A 81 9.14 13.47 2.67
CA GLU A 81 10.20 12.74 3.36
C GLU A 81 10.03 11.23 3.22
N ILE A 82 8.80 10.70 3.33
CA ILE A 82 8.51 9.27 3.17
C ILE A 82 8.89 8.79 1.76
N ARG A 83 8.52 9.53 0.70
CA ARG A 83 8.90 9.15 -0.68
C ARG A 83 10.41 9.23 -0.92
N GLU A 84 11.12 10.21 -0.34
CA GLU A 84 12.58 10.33 -0.46
C GLU A 84 13.30 9.24 0.33
N SER A 85 12.83 8.95 1.55
CA SER A 85 13.41 7.94 2.43
C SER A 85 13.21 6.52 1.90
N THR A 86 12.05 6.23 1.30
CA THR A 86 11.70 4.88 0.83
C THR A 86 12.13 4.64 -0.61
N GLY A 87 12.28 5.71 -1.41
CA GLY A 87 12.50 5.63 -2.85
C GLY A 87 11.29 5.08 -3.63
N ALA A 88 10.14 4.90 -2.98
CA ALA A 88 8.90 4.47 -3.64
C ALA A 88 8.21 5.67 -4.31
N GLN A 89 7.53 5.42 -5.42
CA GLN A 89 6.59 6.40 -5.98
C GLN A 89 5.30 6.36 -5.18
N VAL A 90 5.08 7.39 -4.35
CA VAL A 90 3.84 7.54 -3.58
C VAL A 90 2.97 8.63 -4.22
N GLN A 91 1.76 8.26 -4.60
CA GLN A 91 0.76 9.14 -5.18
C GLN A 91 -0.50 9.13 -4.32
N VAL A 92 -0.83 10.29 -3.78
CA VAL A 92 -2.05 10.48 -2.99
C VAL A 92 -3.15 10.97 -3.92
N ALA A 93 -4.29 10.31 -3.93
CA ALA A 93 -5.46 10.78 -4.68
C ALA A 93 -5.91 12.14 -4.11
N GLY A 94 -5.95 13.15 -4.98
CA GLY A 94 -6.39 14.50 -4.66
C GLY A 94 -7.89 14.59 -4.38
N ASP A 95 -8.66 13.80 -5.11
CA ASP A 95 -10.09 13.69 -4.99
C ASP A 95 -10.50 12.76 -3.85
N MET A 96 -11.47 13.22 -3.07
CA MET A 96 -12.20 12.34 -2.15
C MET A 96 -13.07 11.42 -2.99
N LEU A 97 -13.14 10.13 -2.65
CA LEU A 97 -14.11 9.25 -3.32
C LEU A 97 -15.50 9.88 -3.19
N PRO A 98 -16.33 9.91 -4.26
CA PRO A 98 -17.67 10.46 -4.18
C PRO A 98 -18.42 9.74 -3.06
N ASN A 99 -19.00 10.50 -2.13
CA ASN A 99 -19.65 10.00 -0.91
C ASN A 99 -18.76 9.42 0.22
N SER A 100 -17.43 9.53 0.18
CA SER A 100 -16.58 9.04 1.27
C SER A 100 -15.58 10.08 1.78
N THR A 101 -15.27 10.00 3.07
CA THR A 101 -14.20 10.79 3.72
C THR A 101 -12.83 10.13 3.59
N GLU A 102 -12.66 9.21 2.66
CA GLU A 102 -11.45 8.41 2.48
C GLU A 102 -10.66 8.85 1.25
N ARG A 103 -9.35 8.66 1.30
CA ARG A 103 -8.40 8.92 0.22
C ARG A 103 -7.63 7.64 -0.08
N ALA A 104 -7.48 7.36 -1.37
CA ALA A 104 -6.62 6.30 -1.85
C ALA A 104 -5.19 6.83 -2.00
N ILE A 105 -4.22 6.05 -1.56
CA ILE A 105 -2.79 6.29 -1.74
C ILE A 105 -2.25 5.13 -2.55
N THR A 106 -1.73 5.44 -3.73
CA THR A 106 -1.09 4.47 -4.62
C THR A 106 0.42 4.54 -4.41
N ILE A 107 1.03 3.42 -4.10
CA ILE A 107 2.48 3.28 -3.94
C ILE A 107 2.96 2.35 -5.05
N ALA A 108 3.94 2.79 -5.84
CA ALA A 108 4.56 1.98 -6.88
C ALA A 108 6.06 1.90 -6.65
N GLY A 109 6.66 0.71 -6.76
CA GLY A 109 8.10 0.57 -6.65
C GLY A 109 8.57 -0.85 -6.46
N ILE A 110 9.80 -0.98 -5.96
CA ILE A 110 10.33 -2.27 -5.53
C ILE A 110 9.67 -2.71 -4.21
N PRO A 111 9.50 -4.02 -3.98
CA PRO A 111 8.81 -4.53 -2.80
C PRO A 111 9.45 -4.07 -1.49
N GLN A 112 10.78 -3.95 -1.45
CA GLN A 112 11.49 -3.41 -0.28
C GLN A 112 11.08 -1.97 0.05
N SER A 113 11.01 -1.10 -0.97
CA SER A 113 10.57 0.28 -0.81
C SER A 113 9.11 0.37 -0.38
N ILE A 114 8.24 -0.51 -0.90
CA ILE A 114 6.83 -0.55 -0.50
C ILE A 114 6.71 -0.97 0.96
N ILE A 115 7.44 -1.99 1.40
CA ILE A 115 7.42 -2.46 2.80
C ILE A 115 7.83 -1.33 3.75
N GLU A 116 8.94 -0.65 3.47
CA GLU A 116 9.40 0.48 4.30
C GLU A 116 8.42 1.66 4.24
N CYS A 117 7.80 1.92 3.08
CA CYS A 117 6.81 2.97 2.94
C CYS A 117 5.53 2.67 3.73
N VAL A 118 4.99 1.46 3.63
CA VAL A 118 3.82 1.04 4.41
C VAL A 118 4.14 1.07 5.90
N LYS A 119 5.35 0.69 6.31
CA LYS A 119 5.78 0.76 7.71
C LYS A 119 5.79 2.19 8.23
N GLN A 120 6.36 3.14 7.49
CA GLN A 120 6.31 4.56 7.85
C GLN A 120 4.87 5.08 7.91
N ILE A 121 4.03 4.76 6.92
CA ILE A 121 2.61 5.15 6.91
C ILE A 121 1.91 4.59 8.14
N CYS A 122 2.13 3.32 8.48
CA CYS A 122 1.50 2.66 9.62
C CYS A 122 1.91 3.31 10.94
N VAL A 123 3.19 3.69 11.11
CA VAL A 123 3.67 4.43 12.29
C VAL A 123 2.95 5.78 12.40
N VAL A 124 2.87 6.54 11.31
CA VAL A 124 2.18 7.85 11.30
C VAL A 124 0.67 7.73 11.53
N MET A 125 0.05 6.60 11.18
CA MET A 125 -1.35 6.35 11.47
C MET A 125 -1.61 5.88 12.92
N LEU A 126 -0.57 5.39 13.61
CA LEU A 126 -0.62 4.96 15.01
C LEU A 126 -0.25 6.07 16.00
N GLU A 127 0.51 7.07 15.57
CA GLU A 127 0.72 8.34 16.28
C GLU A 127 -0.52 9.26 16.22
#